data_AF-A0A822EHT6-F1
#
_entry.id   AF-A0A822EHT6-F1
#
_cell.length_a   1.000
_cell.length_b   1.000
_cell.length_c   1.000
_cell.angle_alpha   90.00
_cell.angle_beta   90.00
_cell.angle_gamma   90.00
#
_symmetry.space_group_name_H-M   'P 1'
#
loop_
_entity.id
_entity.type
_entity.pdbx_description
1 polymer ?
#
loop_
_entity_poly.entity_id
_entity_poly.type
_entity_poly.pdbx_seq_one_letter_code
_entity_poly.pdbx_strand_id
1 'polypeptide(L)'
;VLLLHVRSRICAALIASAVFKRYSKSSQTVYLKHKFLAQSLEFETYAAMFIDKCYEYNERRACELLLRQIPLFGNVTCMQVAISSESKELLKTVCFHQTLNQVWYNKLSLTNRQTTAKLLLIPSILTFGLIAPREVSYRKENEESRNNIKDDALSEEGINYYIDRQHSKQDTCTNYWTRFRY
;
A
#
# COMPACT_ATOMS: atom_id res chain seq x y z
N VAL A 1 -4.24 39.65 2.57
CA VAL A 1 -4.34 40.56 1.41
C VAL A 1 -3.29 40.27 0.34
N LEU A 2 -1.98 40.23 0.64
CA LEU A 2 -0.93 39.93 -0.36
C LEU A 2 -1.05 38.53 -1.00
N LEU A 3 -1.37 37.50 -0.22
CA LEU A 3 -1.57 36.13 -0.74
C LEU A 3 -2.75 36.01 -1.72
N LEU A 4 -3.69 36.96 -1.71
CA LEU A 4 -4.89 36.93 -2.54
C LEU A 4 -4.61 37.38 -3.99
N HIS A 5 -3.52 38.12 -4.20
CA HIS A 5 -3.13 38.65 -5.51
C HIS A 5 -2.14 37.73 -6.26
N VAL A 6 -1.57 36.73 -5.59
CA VAL A 6 -0.62 35.78 -6.18
C VAL A 6 -1.38 34.73 -6.98
N ARG A 7 -1.04 34.57 -8.27
CA ARG A 7 -1.61 33.54 -9.17
C ARG A 7 -1.51 32.10 -8.61
N SER A 8 -0.60 31.86 -7.67
CA SER A 8 -0.39 30.58 -6.97
C SER A 8 -0.54 30.73 -5.45
N ARG A 9 -1.78 30.92 -4.98
CA ARG A 9 -2.09 31.09 -3.54
C ARG A 9 -1.62 29.92 -2.68
N ILE A 10 -1.77 28.70 -3.19
CA ILE A 10 -1.35 27.45 -2.53
C ILE A 10 0.17 27.46 -2.28
N CYS A 11 0.94 27.75 -3.32
CA CYS A 11 2.40 27.75 -3.24
C CYS A 11 2.92 28.85 -2.30
N ALA A 12 2.31 30.03 -2.34
CA ALA A 12 2.68 31.12 -1.46
C ALA A 12 2.35 30.82 0.02
N ALA A 13 1.24 30.12 0.30
CA ALA A 13 0.94 29.62 1.64
C ALA A 13 1.97 28.60 2.13
N LEU A 14 2.44 27.70 1.27
CA LEU A 14 3.49 26.74 1.63
C LEU A 14 4.86 27.36 1.87
N ILE A 15 5.21 28.39 1.10
CA ILE A 15 6.45 29.12 1.34
C ILE A 15 6.36 29.86 2.67
N ALA A 16 5.20 30.47 2.96
CA ALA A 16 4.96 31.11 4.26
C ALA A 16 5.10 30.09 5.40
N SER A 17 4.51 28.90 5.29
CA SER A 17 4.65 27.84 6.31
C SER A 17 6.12 27.40 6.48
N ALA A 18 6.85 27.20 5.39
CA ALA A 18 8.29 26.88 5.44
C ALA A 18 9.11 27.97 6.15
N VAL A 19 8.81 29.24 5.88
CA VAL A 19 9.46 30.38 6.52
C VAL A 19 9.15 30.39 8.02
N PHE A 20 7.90 30.22 8.43
CA PHE A 20 7.52 30.16 9.85
C PHE A 20 8.16 28.96 10.58
N LYS A 21 8.31 27.81 9.93
CA LYS A 21 9.06 26.67 10.48
C LYS A 21 10.55 26.99 10.70
N ARG A 22 11.16 27.79 9.82
CA ARG A 22 12.55 28.24 10.01
C ARG A 22 12.65 29.25 11.15
N TYR A 23 11.72 30.20 11.21
CA TYR A 23 11.65 31.15 12.33
C TYR A 23 11.43 30.44 13.68
N SER A 24 10.60 29.41 13.74
CA SER A 24 10.37 28.66 14.98
C SER A 24 11.62 27.91 15.46
N LYS A 25 12.49 27.46 14.54
CA LYS A 25 13.80 26.87 14.87
C LYS A 25 14.81 27.90 15.37
N SER A 26 14.77 29.13 14.84
CA SER A 26 15.67 30.22 15.23
C SER A 26 15.23 31.00 16.48
N SER A 27 13.98 30.82 16.91
CA SER A 27 13.40 31.57 18.04
C SER A 27 13.94 31.09 19.38
N GLN A 28 14.39 32.01 20.24
CA GLN A 28 14.88 31.69 21.59
C GLN A 28 13.76 31.39 22.60
N THR A 29 12.58 31.99 22.45
CA THR A 29 11.47 31.81 23.41
C THR A 29 10.51 30.70 22.97
N VAL A 30 10.10 29.84 23.90
CA VAL A 30 9.14 28.74 23.67
C VAL A 30 7.79 29.25 23.17
N TYR A 31 7.31 30.38 23.70
CA TYR A 31 6.05 30.99 23.27
C TYR A 31 6.04 31.37 21.78
N LEU A 32 7.06 32.10 21.31
CA LEU A 32 7.16 32.48 19.90
C LEU A 32 7.31 31.25 19.00
N LYS A 33 8.07 30.25 19.44
CA LYS A 33 8.20 28.98 18.71
C LYS A 33 6.84 28.30 18.50
N HIS A 34 6.03 28.20 19.55
CA HIS A 34 4.68 27.63 19.45
C HIS A 34 3.78 28.47 18.54
N LYS A 35 3.82 29.80 18.67
CA LYS A 35 3.05 30.73 17.83
C LYS A 35 3.38 30.58 16.34
N PHE A 36 4.66 30.52 15.98
CA PHE A 36 5.08 30.34 14.58
C PHE A 36 4.72 28.96 14.03
N LEU A 37 4.80 27.91 14.85
CA LEU A 37 4.36 26.57 14.44
C LEU A 37 2.84 26.51 14.21
N ALA A 38 2.04 27.12 15.08
CA ALA A 38 0.59 27.20 14.90
C ALA A 38 0.24 27.94 13.61
N GLN A 39 0.89 29.08 13.35
CA GLN A 39 0.68 29.84 12.12
C GLN A 39 1.10 29.06 10.87
N SER A 40 2.23 28.34 10.93
CA SER A 40 2.67 27.45 9.85
C SER A 40 1.61 26.40 9.53
N LEU A 41 1.02 25.79 10.56
CA LEU A 41 0.02 24.74 10.40
C LEU A 41 -1.27 25.29 9.78
N GLU A 42 -1.71 26.48 10.18
CA GLU A 42 -2.86 27.17 9.58
C GLU A 42 -2.67 27.43 8.08
N PHE A 43 -1.45 27.81 7.66
CA PHE A 43 -1.16 27.98 6.23
C PHE A 43 -1.14 26.65 5.46
N GLU A 44 -0.68 25.57 6.09
CA GLU A 44 -0.72 24.24 5.48
C GLU A 44 -2.15 23.71 5.31
N THR A 45 -2.98 23.85 6.34
CA THR A 45 -4.38 23.44 6.27
C THR A 45 -5.15 24.28 5.25
N TYR A 46 -4.90 25.59 5.20
CA TYR A 46 -5.47 26.47 4.17
C TYR A 46 -5.09 26.00 2.76
N ALA A 47 -3.81 25.69 2.52
CA ALA A 47 -3.34 25.19 1.24
C ALA A 47 -4.02 23.85 0.87
N ALA A 48 -4.18 22.94 1.85
CA ALA A 48 -4.83 21.64 1.69
C ALA A 48 -6.30 21.77 1.31
N MET A 49 -7.05 22.55 2.07
CA MET A 49 -8.46 22.79 1.77
C MET A 49 -8.66 23.43 0.39
N PHE A 50 -7.76 24.34 0.00
CA PHE A 50 -7.87 25.02 -1.29
C PHE A 50 -7.58 24.06 -2.46
N ILE A 51 -6.56 23.20 -2.34
CA ILE A 51 -6.28 22.21 -3.39
C ILE A 51 -7.37 21.13 -3.46
N ASP A 52 -7.92 20.70 -2.31
CA ASP A 52 -9.02 19.74 -2.26
C ASP A 52 -10.27 20.31 -2.96
N LYS A 53 -10.59 21.58 -2.71
CA LYS A 53 -11.70 22.25 -3.42
C LYS A 53 -11.44 22.43 -4.91
N CYS A 54 -10.20 22.72 -5.30
CA CYS A 54 -9.84 22.77 -6.72
C CYS A 54 -9.95 21.38 -7.38
N TYR A 55 -9.59 20.33 -6.65
CA TYR A 55 -9.66 18.95 -7.10
C TYR A 55 -11.11 18.48 -7.29
N GLU A 56 -11.99 18.79 -6.32
CA GLU A 56 -13.44 18.53 -6.40
C GLU A 56 -14.08 19.20 -7.63
N TYR A 57 -13.64 20.42 -7.97
CA TYR A 57 -14.14 21.12 -9.15
C TYR A 57 -13.59 20.55 -10.47
N ASN A 58 -12.27 20.33 -10.55
CA ASN A 58 -11.63 19.78 -11.73
C ASN A 58 -10.29 19.12 -11.38
N GLU A 59 -10.30 17.80 -11.33
CA GLU A 59 -9.12 16.99 -10.99
C GLU A 59 -7.91 17.29 -11.87
N ARG A 60 -8.10 17.35 -13.20
CA ARG A 60 -6.99 17.51 -14.15
C ARG A 60 -6.33 18.88 -14.00
N ARG A 61 -7.12 19.93 -13.86
CA ARG A 61 -6.60 21.30 -13.65
C ARG A 61 -5.93 21.45 -12.29
N ALA A 62 -6.44 20.78 -11.26
CA ALA A 62 -5.80 20.78 -9.94
C ALA A 62 -4.41 20.11 -9.98
N CYS A 63 -4.28 18.97 -10.66
CA CYS A 63 -2.98 18.31 -10.87
C CYS A 63 -2.02 19.21 -11.67
N GLU A 64 -2.49 19.85 -12.74
CA GLU A 64 -1.69 20.78 -13.53
C GLU A 64 -1.22 21.99 -12.69
N LEU A 65 -2.09 22.51 -11.81
CA LEU A 65 -1.77 23.61 -10.91
C LEU A 65 -0.63 23.26 -9.95
N LEU A 66 -0.56 22.02 -9.47
CA LEU A 66 0.52 21.54 -8.61
C LEU A 66 1.87 21.40 -9.33
N LEU A 67 1.84 21.02 -10.61
CA LEU A 67 3.03 20.82 -11.45
C LEU A 67 3.50 22.08 -12.16
N ARG A 68 2.65 23.11 -12.23
CA ARG A 68 2.99 24.38 -12.86
C ARG A 68 4.17 25.04 -12.15
N GLN A 69 5.15 25.46 -12.95
CA GLN A 69 6.28 26.24 -12.47
C GLN A 69 5.85 27.68 -12.18
N ILE A 70 6.31 28.21 -11.05
CA ILE A 70 6.01 29.56 -10.62
C ILE A 70 7.29 30.41 -10.74
N PRO A 71 7.34 31.39 -11.67
CA PRO A 71 8.55 32.16 -11.93
C PRO A 71 8.93 33.06 -10.75
N LEU A 72 7.96 33.46 -9.93
CA LEU A 72 8.14 34.32 -8.76
C LEU A 72 9.04 33.70 -7.69
N PHE A 73 9.20 32.38 -7.68
CA PHE A 73 9.96 31.65 -6.67
C PHE A 73 11.11 30.83 -7.28
N GLY A 74 11.62 31.24 -8.44
CA GLY A 74 12.75 30.58 -9.09
C GLY A 74 12.36 29.35 -9.91
N ASN A 75 11.20 29.39 -10.60
CA ASN A 75 10.69 28.31 -11.44
C ASN A 75 10.44 26.98 -10.70
N VAL A 76 10.27 27.03 -9.38
CA VAL A 76 9.89 25.86 -8.58
C VAL A 76 8.43 25.48 -8.81
N THR A 77 8.13 24.19 -8.72
CA THR A 77 6.74 23.71 -8.75
C THR A 77 6.13 23.74 -7.35
N CYS A 78 4.81 23.90 -7.28
CA CYS A 78 4.11 23.86 -5.99
C CYS A 78 4.32 22.54 -5.25
N MET A 79 4.44 21.45 -6.02
CA MET A 79 4.76 20.12 -5.50
C MET A 79 6.15 20.05 -4.85
N GLN A 80 7.18 20.62 -5.49
CA GLN A 80 8.54 20.66 -4.92
C GLN A 80 8.60 21.50 -3.66
N VAL A 81 7.87 22.62 -3.64
CA VAL A 81 7.77 23.48 -2.46
C VAL A 81 7.07 22.74 -1.32
N ALA A 82 5.98 22.03 -1.58
CA ALA A 82 5.29 21.23 -0.55
C ALA A 82 6.24 20.23 0.13
N ILE A 83 7.03 19.50 -0.66
CA ILE A 83 8.04 18.55 -0.17
C ILE A 83 9.11 19.28 0.64
N SER A 84 9.64 20.39 0.12
CA SER A 84 10.69 21.17 0.79
C SER A 84 10.21 21.84 2.09
N SER A 85 8.92 22.16 2.17
CA SER A 85 8.28 22.73 3.35
C SER A 85 7.88 21.69 4.39
N GLU A 86 7.99 20.39 4.09
CA GLU A 86 7.49 19.28 4.92
C GLU A 86 6.02 19.47 5.33
N SER A 87 5.17 19.91 4.39
CA SER A 87 3.77 20.22 4.68
C SER A 87 2.94 18.95 4.75
N LYS A 88 2.75 18.39 5.96
CA LYS A 88 2.13 17.08 6.15
C LYS A 88 0.68 17.04 5.69
N GLU A 89 -0.06 18.14 5.89
CA GLU A 89 -1.48 18.19 5.52
C GLU A 89 -1.68 18.14 4.00
N LEU A 90 -0.81 18.80 3.22
CA LEU A 90 -0.84 18.68 1.75
C LEU A 90 -0.42 17.32 1.22
N LEU A 91 0.52 16.66 1.88
CA LEU A 91 1.03 15.36 1.43
C LEU A 91 -0.03 14.25 1.55
N LYS A 92 -1.00 14.41 2.46
CA LYS A 92 -2.12 13.48 2.66
C LYS A 92 -3.24 13.66 1.64
N THR A 93 -3.27 14.79 0.93
CA THR A 93 -4.31 15.14 -0.03
C THR A 93 -4.31 14.16 -1.22
N VAL A 94 -5.50 13.72 -1.65
CA VAL A 94 -5.68 12.82 -2.81
C VAL A 94 -5.07 13.40 -4.08
N CYS A 95 -5.21 14.72 -4.29
CA CYS A 95 -4.65 15.42 -5.44
C CYS A 95 -3.12 15.26 -5.53
N PHE A 96 -2.41 15.22 -4.40
CA PHE A 96 -0.95 15.05 -4.38
C PHE A 96 -0.54 13.65 -4.86
N HIS A 97 -1.21 12.62 -4.36
CA HIS A 97 -1.01 11.23 -4.78
C HIS A 97 -1.38 11.00 -6.25
N GLN A 98 -2.48 11.57 -6.72
CA GLN A 98 -2.89 11.48 -8.12
C GLN A 98 -1.90 12.17 -9.06
N THR A 99 -1.39 13.34 -8.66
CA THR A 99 -0.38 14.07 -9.44
C THR A 99 0.92 13.29 -9.55
N LEU A 100 1.41 12.70 -8.44
CA LEU A 100 2.53 11.76 -8.49
C LEU A 100 2.23 10.65 -9.49
N ASN A 101 1.11 9.98 -9.32
CA ASN A 101 0.74 8.85 -10.14
C ASN A 101 0.76 9.18 -11.64
N GLN A 102 0.20 10.32 -12.03
CA GLN A 102 0.24 10.78 -13.42
C GLN A 102 1.67 11.05 -13.91
N VAL A 103 2.52 11.69 -13.11
CA VAL A 103 3.93 11.91 -13.47
C VAL A 103 4.69 10.59 -13.63
N TRP A 104 4.49 9.66 -12.69
CA TRP A 104 5.12 8.33 -12.71
C TRP A 104 4.63 7.50 -13.90
N TYR A 105 3.31 7.37 -14.09
CA TYR A 105 2.74 6.63 -15.23
C TYR A 105 3.09 7.27 -16.58
N ASN A 106 3.14 8.60 -16.68
CA ASN A 106 3.57 9.27 -17.92
C ASN A 106 5.04 8.98 -18.25
N LYS A 107 5.92 8.90 -17.24
CA LYS A 107 7.32 8.49 -17.48
C LYS A 107 7.48 6.99 -17.75
N LEU A 108 6.62 6.15 -17.15
CA LEU A 108 6.60 4.71 -17.37
C LEU A 108 6.03 4.32 -18.73
N SER A 109 5.04 5.04 -19.26
CA SER A 109 4.48 4.78 -20.59
C SER A 109 5.44 5.16 -21.72
N LEU A 110 6.29 6.17 -21.50
CA LEU A 110 7.36 6.57 -22.42
C LEU A 110 8.56 5.61 -22.40
N THR A 111 8.66 4.77 -21.38
CA THR A 111 9.72 3.78 -21.18
C THR A 111 9.23 2.44 -21.72
N ASN A 112 9.61 2.15 -22.97
CA ASN A 112 9.42 0.90 -23.75
C ASN A 112 8.77 -0.31 -23.02
N ARG A 113 7.85 -1.03 -23.67
CA ARG A 113 7.11 -2.19 -23.11
C ARG A 113 7.98 -3.27 -22.41
N GLN A 114 9.28 -3.33 -22.72
CA GLN A 114 10.25 -4.24 -22.10
C GLN A 114 10.69 -3.83 -20.68
N THR A 115 10.68 -2.53 -20.37
CA THR A 115 11.08 -1.98 -19.06
C THR A 115 9.94 -1.98 -18.05
N THR A 116 8.69 -1.85 -18.49
CA THR A 116 7.50 -2.04 -17.64
C THR A 116 7.37 -3.50 -17.17
N ALA A 117 7.75 -4.47 -18.01
CA ALA A 117 7.81 -5.87 -17.63
C ALA A 117 8.84 -6.14 -16.51
N LYS A 118 10.02 -5.50 -16.57
CA LYS A 118 11.06 -5.65 -15.54
C LYS A 118 10.64 -5.02 -14.21
N LEU A 119 9.93 -3.89 -14.23
CA LEU A 119 9.43 -3.24 -13.01
C LEU A 119 8.34 -4.08 -12.31
N LEU A 120 7.47 -4.76 -13.08
CA LEU A 120 6.44 -5.65 -12.54
C LEU A 120 7.02 -6.91 -11.87
N LEU A 121 8.22 -7.34 -12.29
CA LEU A 121 8.89 -8.49 -11.70
C LEU A 121 9.48 -8.20 -10.31
N ILE A 122 9.79 -6.94 -9.98
CA ILE A 122 10.45 -6.57 -8.71
C ILE A 122 9.57 -6.89 -7.48
N PRO A 123 8.26 -6.55 -7.45
CA PRO A 123 7.38 -6.99 -6.37
C PRO A 123 7.18 -8.51 -6.34
N SER A 124 7.11 -9.16 -7.51
CA SER A 124 6.85 -10.61 -7.61
C SER A 124 8.00 -11.47 -7.10
N ILE A 125 9.24 -11.01 -7.27
CA ILE A 125 10.44 -11.70 -6.76
C ILE A 125 10.56 -11.52 -5.23
N LEU A 126 10.23 -10.33 -4.73
CA LEU A 126 10.25 -10.02 -3.30
C LEU A 126 9.18 -10.78 -2.52
N THR A 127 7.95 -10.88 -3.03
CA THR A 127 6.88 -11.62 -2.36
C THR A 127 7.14 -13.13 -2.38
N PHE A 128 7.63 -13.67 -3.50
CA PHE A 128 7.97 -15.10 -3.60
C PHE A 128 9.16 -15.47 -2.71
N GLY A 129 10.19 -14.62 -2.63
CA GLY A 129 11.36 -14.83 -1.77
C GLY A 129 11.09 -14.71 -0.26
N LEU A 130 10.09 -13.91 0.16
CA LEU A 130 9.75 -13.71 1.57
C LEU A 130 8.76 -14.75 2.14
N ILE A 131 8.00 -15.44 1.29
CA ILE A 131 7.02 -16.46 1.72
C ILE A 131 7.68 -17.85 1.80
N ALA A 132 8.68 -18.12 0.96
CA ALA A 132 9.40 -19.40 0.93
C ALA A 132 10.06 -19.84 2.27
N PRO A 133 10.62 -18.96 3.12
CA PRO A 133 11.23 -19.43 4.37
C PRO A 133 10.22 -19.71 5.50
N ARG A 134 8.93 -19.30 5.38
CA ARG A 134 7.96 -19.54 6.46
C ARG A 134 7.35 -20.94 6.46
N GLU A 135 7.26 -21.60 5.32
CA GLU A 135 6.59 -22.92 5.20
C GLU A 135 7.51 -24.12 5.44
N VAL A 136 8.83 -23.94 5.44
CA VAL A 136 9.79 -25.08 5.57
C VAL A 136 9.96 -25.55 7.03
N SER A 137 9.59 -24.74 8.03
CA SER A 137 9.75 -25.15 9.43
C SER A 137 8.65 -26.07 9.97
N TYR A 138 7.48 -26.14 9.32
CA TYR A 138 6.34 -26.95 9.81
C TYR A 138 6.32 -28.39 9.26
N ARG A 139 7.20 -28.72 8.30
CA ARG A 139 7.21 -30.04 7.65
C ARG A 139 7.97 -31.11 8.44
N LYS A 140 8.87 -30.74 9.34
CA LYS A 140 9.70 -31.72 10.06
C LYS A 140 8.97 -32.41 11.21
N GLU A 141 8.00 -31.77 11.85
CA GLU A 141 7.27 -32.35 12.99
C GLU A 141 6.23 -33.39 12.54
N ASN A 142 5.64 -33.24 11.35
CA ASN A 142 4.62 -34.15 10.83
C ASN A 142 5.16 -35.47 10.27
N GLU A 143 6.46 -35.58 9.97
CA GLU A 143 7.06 -36.84 9.49
C GLU A 143 7.36 -37.80 10.65
N GLU A 144 7.74 -37.30 11.84
CA GLU A 144 7.91 -38.14 13.04
C GLU A 144 6.58 -38.70 13.55
N SER A 145 5.52 -37.90 13.59
CA SER A 145 4.19 -38.40 14.01
C SER A 145 3.60 -39.44 13.05
N ARG A 146 3.93 -39.36 11.75
CA ARG A 146 3.39 -40.27 10.72
C ARG A 146 4.15 -41.60 10.63
N ASN A 147 5.35 -41.68 11.20
CA ASN A 147 6.10 -42.93 11.30
C ASN A 147 5.65 -43.75 12.52
N ASN A 148 5.44 -43.11 13.69
CA ASN A 148 4.93 -43.79 14.88
C ASN A 148 3.55 -44.47 14.65
N ILE A 149 2.65 -43.83 13.89
CA ILE A 149 1.31 -44.39 13.59
C ILE A 149 1.38 -45.61 12.64
N LYS A 150 2.42 -45.71 11.79
CA LYS A 150 2.57 -46.84 10.86
C LYS A 150 3.11 -48.09 11.55
N ASP A 151 3.93 -47.91 12.57
CA ASP A 151 4.50 -49.02 13.34
C ASP A 151 3.42 -49.69 14.21
N ASP A 152 2.47 -48.90 14.74
CA ASP A 152 1.31 -49.42 15.51
C ASP A 152 0.31 -50.20 14.63
N ALA A 153 0.15 -49.81 13.36
CA ALA A 153 -0.79 -50.42 12.41
C ALA A 153 -0.30 -51.77 11.83
N LEU A 154 0.96 -52.14 12.07
CA LEU A 154 1.56 -53.43 11.67
C LEU A 154 1.59 -54.46 12.82
N SER A 155 1.05 -54.12 14.00
CA SER A 155 0.84 -55.06 15.11
C SER A 155 -0.25 -56.08 14.77
N GLU A 156 -0.07 -57.35 15.18
CA GLU A 156 -0.96 -58.48 14.90
C GLU A 156 -2.44 -58.21 15.28
N GLU A 157 -2.68 -57.36 16.29
CA GLU A 157 -4.02 -56.96 16.72
C GLU A 157 -4.76 -56.09 15.67
N GLY A 158 -4.04 -55.23 14.94
CA GLY A 158 -4.60 -54.38 13.89
C GLY A 158 -4.98 -55.15 12.63
N ILE A 159 -4.26 -56.25 12.34
CA ILE A 159 -4.52 -57.12 11.20
C ILE A 159 -5.80 -57.95 11.44
N ASN A 160 -6.02 -58.45 12.66
CA ASN A 160 -7.21 -59.22 13.00
C ASN A 160 -8.51 -58.38 12.90
N TYR A 161 -8.47 -57.10 13.29
CA TYR A 161 -9.60 -56.18 13.11
C TYR A 161 -9.98 -55.96 11.64
N TYR A 162 -8.99 -55.97 10.73
CA TYR A 162 -9.23 -55.75 9.30
C TYR A 162 -9.82 -56.97 8.58
N ILE A 163 -9.45 -58.17 9.02
CA ILE A 163 -9.93 -59.44 8.46
C ILE A 163 -11.42 -59.66 8.82
N ASP A 164 -11.83 -59.37 10.05
CA ASP A 164 -13.22 -59.54 10.52
C ASP A 164 -14.23 -58.64 9.76
N ARG A 165 -13.79 -57.44 9.38
CA ARG A 165 -14.62 -56.46 8.64
C ARG A 165 -14.89 -56.83 7.19
N GLN A 166 -14.06 -57.69 6.57
CA GLN A 166 -14.24 -58.11 5.17
C GLN A 166 -15.26 -59.25 5.04
N HIS A 167 -15.35 -60.15 6.03
CA HIS A 167 -16.34 -61.24 6.02
C HIS A 167 -17.79 -60.73 6.08
N SER A 168 -18.05 -59.62 6.77
CA SER A 168 -19.39 -59.02 6.88
C SER A 168 -19.89 -58.35 5.57
N LYS A 169 -19.00 -58.01 4.63
CA LYS A 169 -19.38 -57.31 3.38
C LYS A 169 -19.76 -58.23 2.23
N GLN A 170 -19.40 -59.52 2.26
CA GLN A 170 -19.73 -60.45 1.18
C GLN A 170 -21.23 -60.80 1.15
N ASP A 171 -21.91 -60.82 2.31
CA ASP A 171 -23.31 -61.29 2.43
C ASP A 171 -24.36 -60.27 1.96
N THR A 172 -23.96 -59.02 1.69
CA THR A 172 -24.90 -57.94 1.34
C THR A 172 -25.02 -57.69 -0.17
N CYS A 173 -24.12 -58.22 -0.99
CA CYS A 173 -24.05 -57.96 -2.44
C CYS A 173 -24.79 -58.97 -3.33
N THR A 174 -25.33 -60.07 -2.78
CA THR A 174 -26.03 -61.10 -3.58
C THR A 174 -27.54 -60.88 -3.72
N ASN A 175 -28.15 -59.98 -2.94
CA ASN A 175 -29.62 -59.87 -2.88
C ASN A 175 -30.27 -58.69 -3.65
N TYR A 176 -29.49 -57.83 -4.32
CA TYR A 176 -30.04 -56.63 -5.00
C TYR A 176 -30.16 -56.71 -6.52
N TRP A 177 -29.65 -57.76 -7.18
CA TRP A 177 -29.60 -57.83 -8.65
C TRP A 177 -30.81 -58.48 -9.35
N THR A 178 -31.86 -58.90 -8.63
CA THR A 178 -33.03 -59.58 -9.23
C THR A 178 -34.32 -58.75 -9.31
N ARG A 179 -34.32 -57.45 -8.96
CA ARG A 179 -35.55 -56.65 -8.80
C ARG A 179 -35.82 -55.55 -9.86
N PHE A 180 -35.03 -55.42 -10.93
CA PHE A 180 -35.24 -54.36 -11.95
C PHE A 180 -35.10 -54.85 -13.41
N ARG A 181 -35.79 -55.95 -13.76
CA ARG A 181 -36.15 -56.26 -15.14
C ARG A 181 -37.64 -56.60 -15.21
N TYR A 182 -38.30 -55.97 -16.18
CA TYR A 182 -39.73 -55.94 -16.51
C TYR A 182 -40.55 -54.86 -15.81
#